data_AF-A0A1E7Q871-F1
#
_entry.id   AF-A0A1E7Q871-F1
#
_cell.length_a   1.000
_cell.length_b   1.000
_cell.length_c   1.000
_cell.angle_alpha   90.00
_cell.angle_beta   90.00
_cell.angle_gamma   90.00
#
_symmetry.space_group_name_H-M   'P 1'
#
loop_
_entity.id
_entity.type
_entity.pdbx_description
1 polymer ?
#
loop_
_entity_poly.entity_id
_entity_poly.type
_entity_poly.pdbx_seq_one_letter_code
_entity_poly.pdbx_strand_id
1 'polypeptide(L)'
;MMFNELTLKALQSAHKRALAKLKRVKIKEDNAIHCASRLIELRISANELIQSGEYKTKQGLSKLNEMAKREKELISHSKLNLVKVFDEAFSAEMEVNELIGQIHNIKFRLNRVKTGAA
;
A
#
# COMPACT_ATOMS: atom_id res chain seq x y z
N MET A 1 34.69 -14.52 -1.82
CA MET A 1 34.07 -13.61 -0.81
C MET A 1 33.38 -12.42 -1.45
N MET A 2 34.05 -11.68 -2.36
CA MET A 2 33.52 -10.49 -3.05
C MET A 2 32.18 -10.70 -3.79
N PHE A 3 31.97 -11.85 -4.44
CA PHE A 3 30.71 -12.14 -5.15
C PHE A 3 29.51 -12.22 -4.20
N ASN A 4 29.62 -12.92 -3.07
CA ASN A 4 28.52 -13.05 -2.09
C ASN A 4 28.14 -11.70 -1.46
N GLU A 5 29.11 -10.80 -1.25
CA GLU A 5 28.85 -9.45 -0.73
C GLU A 5 28.14 -8.57 -1.77
N LEU A 6 28.52 -8.69 -3.05
CA LEU A 6 27.85 -8.02 -4.15
C LEU A 6 26.40 -8.53 -4.33
N THR A 7 26.20 -9.84 -4.28
CA THR A 7 24.87 -10.47 -4.33
C THR A 7 24.01 -10.01 -3.15
N LEU A 8 24.58 -9.94 -1.94
CA LEU A 8 23.84 -9.45 -0.77
C LEU A 8 23.37 -8.01 -0.96
N LYS A 9 24.23 -7.11 -1.46
CA LYS A 9 23.84 -5.71 -1.75
C LYS A 9 22.74 -5.63 -2.81
N ALA A 10 22.84 -6.43 -3.86
CA ALA A 10 21.82 -6.49 -4.91
C ALA A 10 20.47 -6.96 -4.37
N LEU A 11 20.45 -8.04 -3.57
CA LEU A 11 19.23 -8.54 -2.94
C LEU A 11 18.63 -7.53 -1.94
N GLN A 12 19.44 -6.84 -1.15
CA GLN A 12 18.96 -5.79 -0.24
C GLN A 12 18.31 -4.63 -1.01
N SER A 13 18.88 -4.25 -2.16
CA SER A 13 18.29 -3.25 -3.05
C SER A 13 16.96 -3.71 -3.64
N ALA A 14 16.89 -4.96 -4.12
CA ALA A 14 15.66 -5.57 -4.62
C ALA A 14 14.58 -5.63 -3.54
N HIS A 15 14.93 -6.07 -2.32
CA HIS A 15 14.03 -6.12 -1.18
C HIS A 15 13.45 -4.75 -0.82
N LYS A 16 14.27 -3.69 -0.85
CA LYS A 16 13.78 -2.31 -0.64
C LYS A 16 12.75 -1.89 -1.69
N ARG A 17 12.95 -2.27 -2.96
CA ARG A 17 11.98 -2.01 -4.04
C ARG A 17 10.70 -2.83 -3.86
N ALA A 18 10.82 -4.10 -3.50
CA ALA A 18 9.69 -4.98 -3.23
C ALA A 18 8.84 -4.48 -2.06
N LEU A 19 9.46 -4.00 -0.96
CA LEU A 19 8.75 -3.36 0.15
C LEU A 19 7.99 -2.10 -0.29
N ALA A 20 8.59 -1.27 -1.14
CA ALA A 20 7.93 -0.08 -1.66
C ALA A 20 6.72 -0.44 -2.53
N LYS A 21 6.82 -1.51 -3.33
CA LYS A 21 5.71 -2.07 -4.12
C LYS A 21 4.61 -2.61 -3.19
N LEU A 22 4.95 -3.46 -2.23
CA LEU A 22 4.02 -4.01 -1.25
C LEU A 22 3.24 -2.91 -0.53
N LYS A 23 3.92 -1.85 -0.06
CA LYS A 23 3.26 -0.71 0.59
C LYS A 23 2.23 -0.04 -0.31
N ARG A 24 2.54 0.17 -1.60
CA ARG A 24 1.61 0.79 -2.55
C ARG A 24 0.40 -0.11 -2.81
N VAL A 25 0.61 -1.40 -2.97
CA VAL A 25 -0.47 -2.36 -3.23
C VAL A 25 -1.36 -2.53 -2.00
N LYS A 26 -0.79 -2.57 -0.78
CA LYS A 26 -1.58 -2.59 0.47
C LYS A 26 -2.46 -1.35 0.64
N ILE A 27 -1.99 -0.17 0.25
CA ILE A 27 -2.84 1.05 0.24
C ILE A 27 -4.00 0.89 -0.74
N LYS A 28 -3.75 0.32 -1.92
CA LYS A 28 -4.80 0.06 -2.93
C LYS A 28 -5.81 -0.99 -2.44
N GLU A 29 -5.34 -2.04 -1.77
CA GLU A 29 -6.16 -3.06 -1.11
C GLU A 29 -7.06 -2.45 -0.03
N ASP A 30 -6.48 -1.69 0.90
CA ASP A 30 -7.21 -0.99 1.96
C ASP A 30 -8.29 -0.05 1.40
N ASN A 31 -7.94 0.74 0.39
CA ASN A 31 -8.88 1.63 -0.27
C ASN A 31 -10.02 0.88 -0.96
N ALA A 32 -9.74 -0.28 -1.55
CA ALA A 32 -10.76 -1.10 -2.20
C ALA A 32 -11.70 -1.76 -1.18
N ILE A 33 -11.17 -2.26 -0.06
CA ILE A 33 -11.96 -2.88 1.02
C ILE A 33 -12.87 -1.84 1.69
N HIS A 34 -12.32 -0.67 2.02
CA HIS A 34 -13.02 0.34 2.82
C HIS A 34 -13.75 1.40 1.98
N CYS A 35 -13.78 1.27 0.65
CA CYS A 35 -14.40 2.30 -0.20
C CYS A 35 -15.89 2.51 0.13
N ALA A 36 -16.64 1.43 0.37
CA ALA A 36 -18.09 1.51 0.61
C ALA A 36 -18.40 2.21 1.93
N SER A 37 -17.71 1.86 3.03
CA SER A 37 -17.90 2.50 4.33
C SER A 37 -17.51 3.98 4.30
N ARG A 38 -16.34 4.29 3.73
CA ARG A 38 -15.87 5.68 3.57
C ARG A 38 -16.82 6.52 2.72
N LEU A 39 -17.46 5.93 1.71
CA LEU A 39 -18.43 6.60 0.86
C LEU A 39 -19.74 6.90 1.60
N ILE A 40 -20.20 5.98 2.45
CA ILE A 40 -21.36 6.19 3.32
C ILE A 40 -21.07 7.34 4.31
N GLU A 41 -19.94 7.29 5.02
CA GLU A 41 -19.53 8.34 5.96
C GLU A 41 -19.45 9.71 5.28
N LEU A 42 -18.82 9.78 4.11
CA LEU A 42 -18.72 11.00 3.33
C LEU A 42 -20.10 11.58 2.97
N ARG A 43 -21.05 10.73 2.57
CA ARG A 43 -22.42 11.15 2.23
C ARG A 43 -23.21 11.63 3.45
N ILE A 44 -23.01 10.99 4.61
CA ILE A 44 -23.59 11.43 5.88
C ILE A 44 -23.09 12.83 6.21
N SER A 45 -21.77 13.04 6.21
CA SER A 45 -21.19 14.37 6.50
C SER A 45 -21.59 15.44 5.49
N ALA A 46 -21.70 15.08 4.20
CA ALA A 46 -22.20 16.00 3.19
C ALA A 46 -23.66 16.38 3.44
N ASN A 47 -24.51 15.41 3.82
CA ASN A 47 -25.89 15.66 4.15
C ASN A 47 -26.05 16.55 5.40
N GLU A 48 -25.24 16.35 6.43
CA GLU A 48 -25.20 17.22 7.62
C GLU A 48 -24.90 18.68 7.25
N LEU A 49 -23.91 18.91 6.37
CA LEU A 49 -23.53 20.25 5.91
C LEU A 49 -24.63 20.91 5.07
N ILE A 50 -25.39 20.11 4.31
CA ILE A 50 -26.55 20.59 3.56
C ILE A 50 -27.68 20.97 4.51
N GLN A 51 -28.00 20.11 5.48
CA GLN A 51 -29.07 20.33 6.46
C GLN A 51 -28.78 21.52 7.37
N SER A 52 -27.53 21.73 7.77
CA SER A 52 -27.14 22.90 8.58
C SER A 52 -27.21 24.22 7.81
N GLY A 53 -27.33 24.18 6.47
CA GLY A 53 -27.35 25.37 5.63
C GLY A 53 -25.98 26.01 5.42
N GLU A 54 -24.90 25.43 5.96
CA GLU A 54 -23.53 25.94 5.83
C GLU A 54 -23.05 26.03 4.38
N TYR A 55 -23.64 25.26 3.48
CA TYR A 55 -23.34 25.28 2.04
C TYR A 55 -23.56 26.65 1.40
N LYS A 56 -24.38 27.51 2.02
CA LYS A 56 -24.62 28.89 1.57
C LYS A 56 -23.40 29.79 1.80
N THR A 57 -22.49 29.38 2.67
CA THR A 57 -21.20 30.06 2.86
C THR A 57 -20.19 29.60 1.80
N LYS A 58 -19.27 30.48 1.42
CA LYS A 58 -18.18 30.14 0.49
C LYS A 58 -17.32 28.97 1.00
N GLN A 59 -17.10 28.90 2.31
CA GLN A 59 -16.33 27.81 2.93
C GLN A 59 -17.08 26.47 2.90
N GLY A 60 -18.39 26.46 3.25
CA GLY A 60 -19.22 25.26 3.19
C GLY A 60 -19.36 24.73 1.76
N LEU A 61 -19.55 25.62 0.78
CA LEU A 61 -19.57 25.24 -0.63
C LEU A 61 -18.23 24.63 -1.09
N SER A 62 -17.10 25.19 -0.65
CA SER A 62 -15.77 24.62 -0.94
C SER A 62 -15.61 23.22 -0.36
N LYS A 63 -16.05 23.00 0.89
CA LYS A 63 -16.02 21.68 1.54
C LYS A 63 -16.87 20.66 0.78
N LEU A 64 -18.08 21.02 0.35
CA LEU A 64 -18.92 20.13 -0.45
C LEU A 64 -18.28 19.79 -1.80
N ASN A 65 -17.62 20.75 -2.45
CA ASN A 65 -16.89 20.48 -3.69
C ASN A 65 -15.70 19.52 -3.47
N GLU A 66 -14.99 19.64 -2.35
CA GLU A 66 -13.94 18.69 -1.98
C GLU A 66 -14.51 17.29 -1.68
N MET A 67 -15.63 17.22 -0.96
CA MET A 67 -16.33 15.96 -0.71
C MET A 67 -16.76 15.30 -2.02
N ALA A 68 -17.35 16.04 -2.97
CA ALA A 68 -17.74 15.52 -4.26
C ALA A 68 -16.55 14.98 -5.09
N LYS A 69 -15.36 15.58 -4.96
CA LYS A 69 -14.14 15.03 -5.57
C LYS A 69 -13.75 13.70 -4.93
N ARG A 70 -13.74 13.63 -3.60
CA ARG A 70 -13.45 12.39 -2.85
C ARG A 70 -14.48 11.29 -3.14
N GLU A 71 -15.75 11.63 -3.31
CA GLU A 71 -16.79 10.67 -3.68
C GLU A 71 -16.49 10.02 -5.04
N LYS A 72 -16.09 10.82 -6.04
CA LYS A 72 -15.70 10.30 -7.36
C LYS A 72 -14.51 9.35 -7.27
N GLU A 73 -13.53 9.66 -6.43
CA GLU A 73 -12.38 8.80 -6.18
C GLU A 73 -12.81 7.47 -5.52
N LEU A 74 -13.65 7.51 -4.49
CA LEU A 74 -14.17 6.31 -3.83
C LEU A 74 -15.02 5.44 -4.77
N ILE A 75 -15.84 6.04 -5.64
CA ILE A 75 -16.59 5.32 -6.68
C ILE A 75 -15.66 4.67 -7.70
N SER A 76 -14.50 5.28 -7.99
CA SER A 76 -13.51 4.65 -8.86
C SER A 76 -12.88 3.41 -8.20
N HIS A 77 -12.66 3.46 -6.89
CA HIS A 77 -12.14 2.33 -6.12
C HIS A 77 -13.16 1.20 -5.98
N SER A 78 -14.45 1.50 -5.84
CA SER A 78 -15.49 0.46 -5.74
C SER A 78 -15.66 -0.36 -7.01
N LYS A 79 -15.15 0.13 -8.15
CA LYS A 79 -15.15 -0.58 -9.44
C LYS A 79 -13.91 -1.44 -9.64
N LEU A 80 -12.96 -1.44 -8.70
CA LEU A 80 -11.79 -2.30 -8.80
C LEU A 80 -12.19 -3.77 -8.68
N ASN A 81 -11.56 -4.62 -9.47
CA ASN A 81 -11.69 -6.06 -9.31
C ASN A 81 -10.93 -6.49 -8.05
N LEU A 82 -11.68 -6.80 -6.99
CA LEU A 82 -11.12 -7.15 -5.69
C LEU A 82 -10.16 -8.34 -5.78
N VAL A 83 -10.52 -9.39 -6.51
CA VAL A 83 -9.67 -10.59 -6.69
C VAL A 83 -8.29 -10.18 -7.21
N LYS A 84 -8.24 -9.37 -8.26
CA LYS A 84 -6.96 -8.88 -8.82
C LYS A 84 -6.15 -8.05 -7.83
N VAL A 85 -6.81 -7.25 -6.98
CA VAL A 85 -6.13 -6.43 -5.98
C VAL A 85 -5.54 -7.30 -4.88
N PHE A 86 -6.28 -8.30 -4.40
CA PHE A 86 -5.80 -9.26 -3.41
C PHE A 86 -4.67 -10.14 -3.97
N ASP A 87 -4.80 -10.64 -5.19
CA ASP A 87 -3.76 -11.43 -5.85
C ASP A 87 -2.46 -10.63 -6.01
N GLU A 88 -2.57 -9.35 -6.39
CA GLU A 88 -1.43 -8.43 -6.50
C GLU A 88 -0.76 -8.22 -5.14
N ALA A 89 -1.55 -8.05 -4.07
CA ALA A 89 -1.06 -7.83 -2.71
C ALA A 89 -0.34 -9.08 -2.17
N PHE A 90 -0.95 -10.25 -2.35
CA PHE A 90 -0.39 -11.53 -1.97
C PHE A 90 0.91 -11.81 -2.73
N SER A 91 0.93 -11.58 -4.04
CA SER A 91 2.14 -11.77 -4.86
C SER A 91 3.28 -10.84 -4.41
N ALA A 92 2.99 -9.59 -4.07
CA ALA A 92 3.99 -8.65 -3.57
C ALA A 92 4.52 -9.06 -2.18
N GLU A 93 3.68 -9.66 -1.33
CA GLU A 93 4.08 -10.17 -0.02
C GLU A 93 4.98 -11.41 -0.15
N MET A 94 4.64 -12.33 -1.05
CA MET A 94 5.49 -13.48 -1.39
C MET A 94 6.86 -13.04 -1.90
N GLU A 95 6.93 -12.07 -2.82
CA GLU A 95 8.18 -11.52 -3.33
C GLU A 95 9.08 -10.96 -2.21
N VAL A 96 8.50 -10.24 -1.24
CA VAL A 96 9.24 -9.73 -0.08
C VAL A 96 9.77 -10.88 0.78
N ASN A 97 8.94 -11.87 1.09
CA ASN A 97 9.30 -13.00 1.93
C ASN A 97 10.42 -13.85 1.31
N GLU A 98 10.34 -14.11 0.00
CA GLU A 98 11.38 -14.83 -0.74
C GLU A 98 12.72 -14.09 -0.68
N LEU A 99 12.71 -12.77 -0.91
CA LEU A 99 13.93 -11.95 -0.85
C LEU A 99 14.53 -11.92 0.57
N ILE A 100 13.70 -11.86 1.62
CA ILE A 100 14.17 -11.97 3.01
C ILE A 100 14.86 -13.31 3.25
N GLY A 101 14.26 -14.41 2.80
CA GLY A 101 14.83 -15.75 2.91
C GLY A 101 16.20 -15.85 2.22
N GLN A 102 16.30 -15.34 0.98
CA GLN A 102 17.57 -15.32 0.25
C GLN A 102 18.64 -14.46 0.94
N ILE A 103 18.26 -13.28 1.46
CA ILE A 103 19.15 -12.40 2.21
C ILE A 103 19.68 -13.10 3.46
N HIS A 104 18.81 -13.78 4.23
CA HIS A 104 19.21 -14.53 5.41
C HIS A 104 20.19 -15.65 5.06
N ASN A 105 19.92 -16.42 4.01
CA ASN A 105 20.80 -17.50 3.56
C ASN A 105 22.19 -16.99 3.18
N ILE A 106 22.28 -15.88 2.44
CA ILE A 106 23.59 -15.30 2.06
C ILE A 106 24.32 -14.73 3.29
N LYS A 107 23.63 -14.03 4.18
CA LYS A 107 24.22 -13.53 5.43
C LYS A 107 24.78 -14.65 6.28
N PHE A 108 24.04 -15.76 6.43
CA PHE A 108 24.50 -16.93 7.17
C PHE A 108 25.79 -17.52 6.56
N ARG A 109 25.82 -17.71 5.23
CA ARG A 109 27.01 -18.20 4.52
C ARG A 109 28.21 -17.28 4.70
N LEU A 110 28.02 -15.96 4.60
CA LEU A 110 29.08 -14.98 4.82
C LEU A 110 29.60 -15.03 6.26
N ASN A 111 28.71 -15.21 7.25
CA ASN A 111 29.11 -15.33 8.65
C ASN A 111 29.90 -16.61 8.94
N ARG A 112 29.50 -17.79 8.43
CA ARG A 112 30.29 -19.03 8.56
C ARG A 112 31.70 -18.89 8.00
N VAL A 113 31.84 -18.24 6.85
CA VAL A 113 33.15 -17.99 6.23
C VAL A 113 33.99 -17.01 7.06
N LYS A 114 33.37 -16.03 7.72
CA LYS A 114 34.07 -15.06 8.59
C LYS A 114 34.49 -15.66 9.93
N THR A 115 33.74 -16.58 10.49
CA THR A 115 34.03 -17.19 11.81
C THR A 115 34.91 -18.44 11.73
N GLY A 116 35.29 -18.89 10.52
CA GLY A 116 36.15 -20.06 10.34
C GLY A 116 35.51 -21.40 10.72
N ALA A 117 34.19 -21.41 10.95
CA ALA A 117 33.44 -22.63 11.25
C ALA A 117 33.21 -23.42 9.95
N ALA A 118 34.21 -24.24 9.61
CA ALA A 118 34.13 -25.27 8.58
C ALA A 118 33.07 -26.31 8.96
#